data_AF-A0A966TCZ1-F1
#
_entry.id   AF-A0A966TCZ1-F1
#
_cell.length_a   1.000
_cell.length_b   1.000
_cell.length_c   1.000
_cell.angle_alpha   90.00
_cell.angle_beta   90.00
_cell.angle_gamma   90.00
#
_symmetry.space_group_name_H-M   'P 1'
#
loop_
_entity.id
_entity.type
_entity.pdbx_description
1 polymer ?
#
loop_
_entity_poly.entity_id
_entity_poly.type
_entity_poly.pdbx_seq_one_letter_code
_entity_poly.pdbx_strand_id
1 'polypeptide(L)'
;MSGNNPYGQDSQHHVLSVLVQNRPGVLARVSALFARRGYNIFSLAVAPTEHPDYSRITIVVDLESAPLEQMTKQLFKLVDVVRISELDPRHSVERELVMATVKA
;
A
#
# COMPACT_ATOMS: atom_id res chain seq x y z
N MET A 1 11.08 0.30 22.84
CA MET A 1 10.80 -1.05 22.31
C MET A 1 10.81 -0.91 20.80
N SER A 2 11.93 -1.26 20.17
CA SER A 2 12.11 -1.09 18.73
C SER A 2 11.13 -1.99 17.99
N GLY A 3 10.18 -1.39 17.27
CA GLY A 3 9.33 -2.10 16.33
C GLY A 3 10.22 -2.79 15.32
N ASN A 4 9.99 -4.08 15.11
CA ASN A 4 10.71 -4.87 14.13
C ASN A 4 10.24 -4.39 12.74
N ASN A 5 10.94 -3.43 12.13
CA ASN A 5 10.70 -3.05 10.74
C ASN A 5 11.21 -4.20 9.86
N PRO A 6 10.33 -4.97 9.19
CA PRO A 6 10.77 -6.08 8.34
C PRO A 6 11.61 -5.61 7.15
N TYR A 7 11.58 -4.31 6.84
CA TYR A 7 12.28 -3.71 5.71
C TYR A 7 13.68 -3.16 6.04
N GLY A 8 14.20 -3.38 7.26
CA GLY A 8 15.53 -2.91 7.67
C GLY A 8 15.52 -1.55 8.37
N GLN A 9 16.63 -1.23 9.06
CA GLN A 9 16.75 -0.01 9.89
C GLN A 9 16.91 1.29 9.07
N ASP A 10 17.24 1.18 7.79
CA ASP A 10 17.60 2.33 6.93
C ASP A 10 16.56 2.64 5.84
N SER A 11 15.53 1.81 5.66
CA SER A 11 14.56 1.99 4.59
C SER A 11 13.35 2.78 5.08
N GLN A 12 13.34 4.05 4.71
CA GLN A 12 12.30 5.01 5.01
C GLN A 12 11.07 4.66 4.12
N HIS A 13 10.25 3.71 4.55
CA HIS A 13 9.04 3.32 3.81
C HIS A 13 7.80 4.03 4.33
N HIS A 14 6.88 4.34 3.41
CA HIS A 14 5.52 4.73 3.76
C HIS A 14 4.55 3.61 3.45
N VAL A 15 3.65 3.35 4.39
CA VAL A 15 2.56 2.39 4.22
C VAL A 15 1.25 3.14 4.02
N LEU A 16 0.66 2.99 2.85
CA LEU A 16 -0.63 3.58 2.50
C LEU A 16 -1.73 2.52 2.53
N SER A 17 -2.76 2.76 3.32
CA SER A 17 -4.03 2.05 3.27
C SER A 17 -5.03 2.85 2.44
N VAL A 18 -5.32 2.37 1.24
CA VAL A 18 -6.27 2.98 0.31
C VAL A 18 -7.58 2.19 0.32
N LEU A 19 -8.66 2.82 0.75
CA LEU A 19 -10.01 2.28 0.61
C LEU A 19 -10.54 2.62 -0.77
N VAL A 20 -10.94 1.61 -1.52
CA VAL A 20 -11.43 1.74 -2.90
C VAL A 20 -12.75 1.02 -3.09
N GLN A 21 -13.50 1.41 -4.12
CA GLN A 21 -14.65 0.64 -4.58
C GLN A 21 -14.21 -0.72 -5.11
N ASN A 22 -14.95 -1.77 -4.75
CA ASN A 22 -14.69 -3.13 -5.20
C ASN A 22 -15.31 -3.37 -6.58
N ARG A 23 -14.66 -2.85 -7.63
CA ARG A 23 -15.13 -2.95 -9.01
C ARG A 23 -14.02 -3.43 -9.95
N PRO A 24 -14.37 -4.05 -11.10
CA PRO A 24 -13.40 -4.44 -12.10
C PRO A 24 -12.50 -3.29 -12.55
N GLY A 25 -11.19 -3.58 -12.66
CA GLY A 25 -10.19 -2.64 -13.16
C GLY A 25 -9.67 -1.60 -12.16
N VAL A 26 -10.20 -1.53 -10.94
CA VAL A 26 -9.73 -0.58 -9.90
C VAL A 26 -8.27 -0.82 -9.54
N LEU A 27 -7.90 -2.08 -9.24
CA LEU A 27 -6.51 -2.44 -8.96
C LEU A 27 -5.57 -2.06 -10.11
N ALA A 28 -5.97 -2.32 -11.35
CA ALA A 28 -5.18 -2.00 -12.53
C ALA A 28 -4.98 -0.49 -12.71
N ARG A 29 -6.00 0.33 -12.41
CA ARG A 29 -5.87 1.80 -12.44
C ARG A 29 -4.92 2.31 -11.36
N VAL A 30 -5.00 1.75 -10.15
CA VAL A 30 -4.09 2.08 -9.05
C VAL A 30 -2.66 1.71 -9.43
N SER A 31 -2.38 0.47 -9.81
CA SER A 31 -1.01 0.05 -10.17
C SER A 31 -0.46 0.83 -11.37
N ALA A 32 -1.28 1.10 -12.40
CA ALA A 32 -0.88 1.91 -13.54
C ALA A 32 -0.53 3.36 -13.16
N LEU A 33 -1.17 3.94 -12.14
CA LEU A 33 -0.83 5.28 -11.64
C LEU A 33 0.61 5.31 -11.10
N PHE A 34 0.99 4.33 -10.28
CA PHE A 34 2.35 4.24 -9.73
C PHE A 34 3.38 4.02 -10.83
N ALA A 35 3.11 3.10 -11.77
CA ALA A 35 3.99 2.84 -12.90
C ALA A 35 4.23 4.09 -13.77
N ARG A 36 3.16 4.83 -14.11
CA ARG A 36 3.26 6.06 -14.94
C ARG A 36 4.02 7.19 -14.25
N ARG A 37 4.01 7.22 -12.92
CA ARG A 37 4.67 8.25 -12.13
C ARG A 37 6.10 7.89 -11.75
N GLY A 38 6.55 6.68 -12.08
CA GLY A 38 7.86 6.19 -11.67
C GLY A 38 7.97 5.96 -10.17
N TYR A 39 6.85 5.73 -9.48
CA TYR A 39 6.86 5.42 -8.06
C TYR A 39 7.22 3.96 -7.84
N ASN A 40 8.20 3.70 -6.98
CA ASN A 40 8.61 2.35 -6.67
C ASN A 40 7.68 1.74 -5.61
N ILE A 41 6.95 0.69 -5.99
CA ILE A 41 6.13 -0.09 -5.06
C ILE A 41 7.03 -1.19 -4.49
N PHE A 42 7.23 -1.17 -3.17
CA PHE A 42 7.93 -2.23 -2.47
C PHE A 42 7.02 -3.47 -2.32
N SER A 43 5.80 -3.25 -1.84
CA SER A 43 4.79 -4.30 -1.74
C SER A 43 3.38 -3.74 -1.97
N LEU A 44 2.49 -4.61 -2.46
CA LEU A 44 1.08 -4.28 -2.65
C LEU A 44 0.24 -5.50 -2.32
N ALA A 45 -0.73 -5.30 -1.44
CA ALA A 45 -1.74 -6.28 -1.10
C ALA A 45 -3.14 -5.70 -1.31
N VAL A 46 -4.10 -6.53 -1.72
CA VAL A 46 -5.50 -6.13 -1.87
C VAL A 46 -6.40 -7.20 -1.29
N ALA A 47 -7.41 -6.78 -0.54
CA ALA A 47 -8.45 -7.65 -0.03
C ALA A 47 -9.79 -6.91 0.07
N PRO A 48 -10.93 -7.59 -0.08
CA PRO A 48 -12.24 -7.04 0.29
C PRO A 48 -12.27 -6.65 1.77
N THR A 49 -13.07 -5.64 2.12
CA THR A 49 -13.33 -5.29 3.52
C THR A 49 -14.56 -6.04 4.05
N GLU A 50 -14.93 -5.78 5.30
CA GLU A 50 -16.19 -6.22 5.90
C GLU A 50 -17.43 -5.76 5.10
N HIS A 51 -17.29 -4.71 4.31
CA HIS A 51 -18.33 -4.21 3.43
C HIS A 51 -18.00 -4.61 1.98
N PRO A 52 -18.81 -5.46 1.33
CA PRO A 52 -18.44 -6.12 0.07
C PRO A 52 -18.22 -5.17 -1.11
N ASP A 53 -18.83 -3.98 -1.06
CA ASP A 53 -18.64 -2.93 -2.07
C ASP A 53 -17.29 -2.21 -1.99
N TYR A 54 -16.48 -2.51 -0.97
CA TYR A 54 -15.18 -1.87 -0.77
C TYR A 54 -14.07 -2.91 -0.62
N SER A 55 -12.90 -2.52 -1.13
CA SER A 55 -11.65 -3.25 -0.96
C SER A 55 -10.63 -2.32 -0.35
N ARG A 56 -9.68 -2.89 0.38
CA ARG A 56 -8.52 -2.18 0.91
C ARG A 56 -7.30 -2.60 0.13
N ILE A 57 -6.59 -1.62 -0.41
CA ILE A 57 -5.27 -1.80 -1.00
C ILE A 57 -4.25 -1.25 -0.01
N THR A 58 -3.34 -2.11 0.44
CA THR A 58 -2.18 -1.72 1.25
C THR A 58 -0.98 -1.63 0.32
N ILE A 59 -0.35 -0.45 0.26
CA ILE A 59 0.78 -0.18 -0.63
C ILE A 59 1.95 0.29 0.23
N VAL A 60 3.09 -0.38 0.09
CA VAL A 60 4.35 0.06 0.70
C VAL A 60 5.20 0.69 -0.39
N VAL A 61 5.65 1.92 -0.14
CA VAL A 61 6.44 2.70 -1.09
C VAL A 61 7.73 3.21 -0.47
N ASP A 62 8.72 3.41 -1.32
CA ASP A 62 10.00 4.01 -0.95
C ASP A 62 9.93 5.55 -0.98
N LEU A 63 10.47 6.19 0.08
CA LEU A 63 10.56 7.64 0.25
C LEU A 63 11.40 8.35 -0.82
N GLU A 64 12.35 7.66 -1.43
CA GLU A 64 13.19 8.26 -2.48
C GLU A 64 12.41 8.54 -3.77
N SER A 65 11.26 7.88 -3.96
CA SER A 65 10.55 7.89 -5.24
C SER A 65 9.65 9.12 -5.47
N ALA A 66 9.06 9.71 -4.40
CA ALA A 66 8.38 11.00 -4.42
C ALA A 66 7.83 11.37 -3.03
N PRO A 67 7.55 12.66 -2.75
CA PRO A 67 6.85 13.05 -1.53
C PRO A 67 5.47 12.39 -1.42
N LEU A 68 5.17 11.79 -0.25
CA LEU A 68 3.92 11.08 0.02
C LEU A 68 2.66 11.90 -0.29
N GLU A 69 2.73 13.20 -0.01
CA GLU A 69 1.64 14.16 -0.29
C GLU A 69 1.27 14.17 -1.77
N GLN A 70 2.27 14.10 -2.67
CA GLN A 70 2.01 14.06 -4.11
C GLN A 70 1.36 12.75 -4.52
N MET A 71 1.82 11.61 -3.99
CA MET A 71 1.22 10.30 -4.26
C MET A 71 -0.25 10.29 -3.83
N THR A 72 -0.53 10.75 -2.61
CA THR A 72 -1.88 10.88 -2.06
C THR A 72 -2.76 11.75 -2.96
N LYS A 73 -2.24 12.91 -3.41
CA LYS A 73 -2.95 13.79 -4.36
C LYS A 73 -3.24 13.12 -5.70
N GLN A 74 -2.34 12.28 -6.23
CA GLN A 74 -2.61 11.56 -7.47
C GLN A 74 -3.64 10.44 -7.28
N LEU A 75 -3.59 9.72 -6.17
CA LEU A 75 -4.55 8.67 -5.85
C LEU A 75 -5.96 9.23 -5.72
N PHE A 76 -6.14 10.39 -5.08
CA PHE A 76 -7.44 11.05 -4.98
C PHE A 76 -8.06 11.46 -6.32
N LYS A 77 -7.29 11.49 -7.42
CA LYS A 77 -7.86 11.73 -8.76
C LYS A 77 -8.57 10.51 -9.35
N LEU A 78 -8.33 9.33 -8.80
CA LEU A 78 -9.06 8.13 -9.20
C LEU A 78 -10.43 8.15 -8.53
N VAL A 79 -11.50 8.17 -9.34
CA VAL A 79 -12.90 8.23 -8.87
C VAL A 79 -13.25 7.06 -7.94
N ASP A 80 -12.56 5.93 -8.08
CA ASP A 80 -12.80 4.74 -7.26
C ASP A 80 -12.19 4.82 -5.85
N VAL A 81 -11.31 5.80 -5.59
CA VAL A 81 -10.67 5.97 -4.28
C VAL A 81 -11.60 6.71 -3.34
N VAL A 82 -11.94 6.05 -2.23
CA VAL A 82 -12.87 6.57 -1.23
C VAL A 82 -12.12 7.27 -0.11
N ARG A 83 -11.01 6.68 0.35
CA ARG A 83 -10.21 7.20 1.45
C ARG A 83 -8.78 6.73 1.34
N ILE A 84 -7.84 7.58 1.76
CA ILE A 84 -6.43 7.24 1.88
C ILE A 84 -6.03 7.47 3.34
N SER A 85 -5.25 6.57 3.90
CA SER A 85 -4.69 6.71 5.25
C SER A 85 -3.26 6.22 5.24
N GLU A 86 -2.33 7.08 5.67
CA GLU A 86 -0.98 6.66 6.00
C GLU A 86 -1.00 5.91 7.34
N LEU A 87 -0.33 4.78 7.41
CA LEU A 87 -0.20 3.99 8.63
C LEU A 87 1.14 4.33 9.29
N ASP A 88 1.10 5.03 10.44
CA ASP A 88 2.29 5.28 11.25
C ASP A 88 2.82 3.96 11.82
N PRO A 89 4.07 3.56 11.54
CA PRO A 89 4.65 2.31 12.04
C PRO A 89 4.63 2.19 13.58
N ARG A 90 4.57 3.31 14.31
CA ARG A 90 4.52 3.33 15.78
C ARG A 90 3.13 3.04 16.34
N HIS A 91 2.09 3.23 15.52
CA HIS A 91 0.68 3.11 15.92
C HIS A 91 -0.09 2.07 15.09
N SER A 92 0.60 1.33 14.23
CA SER A 92 0.02 0.30 13.37
C SER A 92 0.69 -1.05 13.58
N VAL A 93 -0.03 -2.11 13.21
CA VAL A 93 0.47 -3.48 13.25
C VAL A 93 0.60 -3.95 11.81
N GLU A 94 1.81 -4.33 11.43
CA GLU A 94 2.12 -4.92 10.14
C GLU A 94 2.21 -6.45 10.26
N ARG A 95 1.68 -7.16 9.27
CA ARG A 95 1.70 -8.61 9.18
C ARG A 95 1.89 -9.03 7.73
N GLU A 96 2.81 -9.96 7.53
CA GLU A 96 3.01 -10.65 6.26
C GLU A 96 2.82 -12.15 6.44
N LEU A 97 2.52 -12.84 5.34
CA LEU A 97 2.36 -14.29 5.30
C LEU A 97 3.49 -14.89 4.45
N VAL A 98 4.24 -15.82 5.03
CA VAL A 98 5.26 -16.60 4.33
C VAL A 98 4.82 -18.05 4.25
N MET A 99 4.95 -18.63 3.06
CA MET A 99 4.87 -20.06 2.82
C MET A 99 6.16 -20.48 2.11
N ALA A 100 6.90 -21.43 2.69
CA ALA A 100 8.20 -21.85 2.19
C ALA A 100 8.28 -23.37 2.09
N THR A 101 8.78 -23.87 0.96
CA THR A 101 9.16 -25.28 0.80
C THR A 101 10.58 -25.47 1.35
N VAL A 102 10.75 -26.42 2.28
CA VAL A 102 12.06 -26.74 2.87
C VAL A 102 12.60 -28.07 2.34
N LYS A 103 13.92 -28.16 2.18
CA LYS A 103 14.57 -29.47 1.97
C LYS A 103 14.61 -30.19 3.32
N ALA A 104 14.18 -31.45 3.32
CA ALA A 104 14.33 -32.36 4.46
C ALA A 104 15.75 -32.94 4.49
#